data_AF-U3TS67-F1
#
_entry.id   AF-U3TS67-F1
#
_cell.length_a   1.000
_cell.length_b   1.000
_cell.length_c   1.000
_cell.angle_alpha   90.00
_cell.angle_beta   90.00
_cell.angle_gamma   90.00
#
_symmetry.space_group_name_H-M   'P 1'
#
loop_
_entity.id
_entity.type
_entity.pdbx_description
1 polymer ?
#
loop_
_entity_poly.entity_id
_entity_poly.type
_entity_poly.pdbx_seq_one_letter_code
_entity_poly.pdbx_strand_id
1 'polypeptide(L)' 'MYGPQAAFVTEPFPSHVRYAGSSLAYTLAGIIGGGFAPLIITSLYKELGSTLWVSLYVSLALAITLFALWKAKETAHRSL' A
#
# COMPACT_ATOMS: atom_id res chain seq x y z
N MET A 1 -11.11 2.70 12.08
CA MET A 1 -9.74 2.63 11.57
C MET A 1 -9.50 3.48 10.30
N TYR A 2 -10.52 3.82 9.51
CA TYR A 2 -10.33 4.57 8.25
C TYR A 2 -9.95 6.06 8.41
N GLY A 3 -10.28 6.72 9.53
CA GLY A 3 -10.00 8.15 9.72
C GLY A 3 -8.52 8.51 9.63
N PRO A 4 -7.63 7.91 10.46
CA PRO A 4 -6.20 8.15 10.40
C PRO A 4 -5.57 7.74 9.07
N GLN A 5 -6.04 6.64 8.48
CA GLN A 5 -5.54 6.14 7.20
C GLN A 5 -5.88 7.10 6.04
N ALA A 6 -7.11 7.62 6.00
CA ALA A 6 -7.52 8.60 4.99
C ALA A 6 -6.77 9.94 5.16
N ALA A 7 -6.55 10.38 6.41
CA ALA A 7 -5.74 11.57 6.68
C ALA A 7 -4.31 11.40 6.14
N PHE A 8 -3.63 10.32 6.50
CA PHE A 8 -2.24 10.04 6.08
C PHE A 8 -2.07 9.94 4.55
N VAL A 9 -3.05 9.40 3.83
CA VAL A 9 -2.99 9.31 2.36
C VAL A 9 -3.18 10.69 1.70
N THR A 10 -3.98 11.57 2.31
CA THR A 10 -4.37 12.85 1.71
C THR A 10 -3.41 14.00 2.06
N GLU A 11 -2.74 13.92 3.21
CA GLU A 11 -1.83 14.94 3.75
C GLU A 11 -0.60 15.26 2.87
N PRO A 12 0.01 14.30 2.15
CA PRO A 12 1.13 14.58 1.24
C PRO A 12 0.73 15.41 0.01
N PHE A 13 -0.56 15.48 -0.32
CA PHE A 13 -1.06 16.15 -1.51
C PHE A 13 -1.52 17.60 -1.21
N PRO A 14 -1.11 18.60 -2.02
CA PRO A 14 -1.60 19.97 -1.92
C PRO A 14 -3.13 20.05 -2.05
N SER A 15 -3.74 21.01 -1.37
CA SER A 15 -5.19 21.16 -1.21
C SER A 15 -5.96 21.15 -2.55
N HIS A 16 -5.40 21.75 -3.61
CA HIS A 16 -6.02 21.84 -4.93
C HIS A 16 -6.01 20.53 -5.74
N VAL A 17 -5.16 19.55 -5.38
CA VAL A 17 -5.11 18.22 -6.04
C VAL A 17 -5.38 17.06 -5.09
N ARG A 18 -5.64 17.32 -3.81
CA ARG A 18 -5.76 16.30 -2.76
C ARG A 18 -6.73 15.17 -3.09
N TYR A 19 -7.91 15.52 -3.60
CA TYR A 19 -8.92 14.53 -3.98
C TYR A 19 -8.48 13.67 -5.17
N ALA A 20 -8.00 14.30 -6.24
CA ALA A 20 -7.54 13.59 -7.44
C ALA A 20 -6.31 12.71 -7.15
N GLY A 21 -5.34 13.24 -6.41
CA GLY A 21 -4.13 12.51 -6.01
C GLY A 21 -4.43 11.31 -5.12
N SER A 22 -5.34 11.47 -4.14
CA SER A 22 -5.73 10.37 -3.25
C SER A 22 -6.53 9.30 -3.97
N SER A 23 -7.44 9.68 -4.88
CA SER A 23 -8.22 8.74 -5.70
C SER A 23 -7.32 7.94 -6.65
N LEU A 24 -6.35 8.62 -7.28
CA LEU A 24 -5.37 7.95 -8.14
C LEU A 24 -4.49 6.99 -7.35
N ALA A 25 -3.99 7.41 -6.18
CA ALA A 25 -3.23 6.55 -5.28
C ALA A 25 -4.03 5.31 -4.85
N TYR A 26 -5.31 5.49 -4.53
CA TYR A 26 -6.21 4.37 -4.19
C TYR A 26 -6.39 3.41 -5.38
N THR A 27 -6.60 3.94 -6.57
CA THR A 27 -6.79 3.12 -7.78
C THR A 27 -5.53 2.30 -8.10
N LEU A 28 -4.36 2.95 -8.06
CA LEU A 28 -3.08 2.27 -8.30
C LEU A 28 -2.79 1.22 -7.23
N ALA A 29 -3.03 1.55 -5.96
CA ALA A 29 -2.90 0.59 -4.86
C ALA A 29 -3.86 -0.60 -5.03
N GLY A 30 -5.09 -0.37 -5.48
CA GLY A 30 -6.07 -1.41 -5.77
C GLY A 30 -5.65 -2.32 -6.92
N ILE A 31 -5.12 -1.76 -8.02
CA ILE A 31 -4.64 -2.55 -9.15
C ILE A 31 -3.47 -3.44 -8.73
N ILE A 32 -2.46 -2.86 -8.06
CA ILE A 32 -1.23 -3.58 -7.70
C ILE A 32 -1.48 -4.54 -6.54
N GLY A 33 -2.06 -4.06 -5.44
CA GLY A 33 -2.28 -4.83 -4.22
C GLY A 33 -3.50 -5.75 -4.29
N GLY A 34 -4.60 -5.28 -4.89
CA GLY A 34 -5.84 -6.06 -4.99
C GLY A 34 -5.91 -6.96 -6.22
N GLY A 35 -5.39 -6.50 -7.37
CA GLY A 35 -5.47 -7.22 -8.64
C GLY A 35 -4.38 -8.27 -8.80
N PHE A 36 -3.11 -7.87 -8.68
CA PHE A 36 -1.98 -8.77 -8.95
C PHE A 36 -1.62 -9.69 -7.78
N ALA A 37 -1.80 -9.25 -6.53
CA ALA A 37 -1.39 -10.05 -5.38
C ALA A 37 -2.10 -11.42 -5.29
N PRO A 38 -3.44 -11.52 -5.46
CA PRO A 38 -4.12 -12.83 -5.41
C PRO A 38 -3.68 -13.76 -6.54
N LEU A 39 -3.40 -13.23 -7.73
CA LEU A 39 -2.92 -14.02 -8.87
C LEU A 39 -1.55 -14.63 -8.58
N ILE A 40 -0.61 -13.81 -8.06
CA ILE A 40 0.74 -14.25 -7.71
C ILE A 40 0.70 -15.26 -6.54
N ILE A 41 -0.08 -14.98 -5.50
CA ILE A 41 -0.21 -15.88 -4.34
C ILE A 41 -0.79 -17.22 -4.78
N THR A 42 -1.82 -17.21 -5.63
CA THR A 42 -2.48 -18.43 -6.10
C THR A 42 -1.55 -19.23 -7.02
N SER A 43 -0.80 -18.59 -7.91
CA SER A 43 0.16 -19.30 -8.77
C SER A 43 1.30 -19.92 -7.97
N LEU A 44 1.88 -19.17 -7.02
CA LEU A 44 2.92 -19.67 -6.11
C LEU A 44 2.44 -20.89 -5.32
N TYR A 45 1.23 -20.80 -4.77
CA TYR A 45 0.67 -21.89 -3.97
C TYR A 45 0.37 -23.12 -4.82
N LYS A 46 -0.14 -22.94 -6.05
CA LYS A 46 -0.46 -24.05 -6.95
C LYS A 46 0.78 -24.78 -7.45
N GLU A 47 1.88 -24.08 -7.72
CA GLU A 47 3.11 -24.68 -8.26
C GLU A 47 3.98 -25.33 -7.18
N LEU A 48 4.09 -24.74 -6.00
CA LEU A 48 5.00 -25.23 -4.95
C LEU A 48 4.29 -25.97 -3.81
N GLY A 49 2.95 -25.92 -3.72
CA GLY A 49 2.15 -26.63 -2.73
C GLY A 49 2.46 -26.27 -1.27
N SER A 50 3.29 -25.26 -1.03
CA SER A 50 3.86 -24.93 0.27
C SER A 50 3.61 -23.46 0.60
N THR A 51 3.13 -23.22 1.82
CA THR A 51 2.82 -21.88 2.35
C THR A 51 4.06 -21.01 2.52
N LEU A 52 5.27 -21.60 2.57
CA LEU A 52 6.53 -20.87 2.72
C LEU A 52 6.70 -19.75 1.68
N TRP A 53 6.33 -20.01 0.44
CA TRP A 53 6.49 -19.04 -0.65
C TRP A 53 5.48 -17.90 -0.55
N VAL A 54 4.26 -18.19 -0.12
CA VAL A 54 3.24 -17.19 0.17
C VAL A 54 3.69 -16.31 1.34
N SER A 55 4.21 -16.91 2.41
CA SER A 55 4.74 -16.19 3.56
C SER A 55 5.93 -15.30 3.20
N LEU A 56 6.84 -15.76 2.33
CA LEU A 56 7.94 -14.93 1.81
C LEU A 56 7.44 -13.75 1.00
N TYR A 57 6.44 -13.95 0.13
CA TYR A 57 5.82 -12.86 -0.64
C TYR A 57 5.21 -11.80 0.28
N VAL A 58 4.43 -12.22 1.28
CA VAL A 58 3.81 -11.31 2.26
C VAL A 58 4.88 -10.60 3.10
N SER A 59 5.93 -11.31 3.51
CA SER A 59 7.04 -10.72 4.27
C SER A 59 7.78 -9.65 3.47
N LEU A 60 7.98 -9.87 2.17
CA LEU A 60 8.56 -8.88 1.27
C LEU A 60 7.64 -7.66 1.12
N ALA A 61 6.33 -7.87 0.96
CA ALA A 61 5.36 -6.78 0.90
C ALA A 61 5.38 -5.93 2.18
N LEU A 62 5.46 -6.57 3.36
CA LEU A 62 5.62 -5.88 4.64
C LEU A 62 6.93 -5.10 4.73
N ALA A 63 8.04 -5.65 4.24
CA ALA A 63 9.31 -4.94 4.20
C ALA A 63 9.24 -3.68 3.31
N ILE A 64 8.53 -3.75 2.17
CA ILE A 64 8.27 -2.60 1.32
C ILE A 64 7.41 -1.55 2.04
N THR A 65 6.36 -1.98 2.76
CA THR A 65 5.53 -1.09 3.58
C THR A 65 6.36 -0.40 4.66
N LEU A 66 7.22 -1.15 5.37
CA LEU A 66 8.10 -0.58 6.40
C LEU A 66 9.08 0.42 5.81
N PHE A 67 9.66 0.13 4.65
CA PHE A 67 10.55 1.05 3.95
C PHE A 67 9.81 2.32 3.51
N ALA A 68 8.59 2.19 2.99
CA ALA A 68 7.75 3.31 2.61
C ALA A 68 7.38 4.18 3.82
N LEU A 69 7.02 3.57 4.95
CA LEU A 69 6.77 4.28 6.21
C LEU A 69 8.02 4.99 6.72
N TRP A 70 9.19 4.36 6.61
CA TRP A 70 10.45 4.99 7.01
C TRP A 70 10.80 6.21 6.15
N LYS A 71 10.41 6.19 4.87
CA LYS A 71 10.58 7.33 3.95
C LYS A 71 9.46 8.37 4.04
N ALA A 72 8.30 8.00 4.59
CA ALA A 72 7.20 8.93 4.77
C ALA A 72 7.65 10.02 5.75
N LYS A 73 7.54 11.28 5.32
CA LYS A 73 7.81 12.42 6.19
C LYS A 73 6.65 12.53 7.18
N GLU A 74 6.99 12.67 8.46
CA GLU A 74 6.02 13.00 9.50
C GLU A 74 5.37 14.35 9.17
N THR A 75 4.07 14.34 8.87
CA THR A 75 3.30 15.52 8.46
C THR A 75 2.33 16.03 9.51
N ALA A 76 2.20 15.35 10.67
CA ALA A 76 1.23 15.68 11.71
C ALA A 76 1.27 17.13 12.24
N HIS A 77 2.39 17.86 12.05
CA HIS A 77 2.55 19.25 12.47
C HIS A 77 2.59 20.28 11.33
N ARG A 78 2.32 19.88 10.08
CA ARG A 78 2.33 20.79 8.94
C ARG A 78 0.93 21.36 8.73
N SER A 79 0.78 22.67 8.91
CA SER A 79 -0.48 23.37 8.61
C SER A 79 -0.84 23.19 7.13
N LEU A 80 -1.97 22.55 6.86
CA LEU A 80 -2.53 22.27 5.53
C LEU A 80 -2.95 23.52 4.77
#